data_AF-A0A2N2YWW8-F1
#
_entry.id   AF-A0A2N2YWW8-F1
#
_cell.length_a   1.000
_cell.length_b   1.000
_cell.length_c   1.000
_cell.angle_alpha   90.00
_cell.angle_beta   90.00
_cell.angle_gamma   90.00
#
_symmetry.space_group_name_H-M   'P 1'
#
loop_
_entity.id
_entity.type
_entity.pdbx_description
1 polymer ?
#
loop_
_entity_poly.entity_id
_entity_poly.type
_entity_poly.pdbx_seq_one_letter_code
_entity_poly.pdbx_strand_id
1 'polypeptide(L)'
;MAILNENYVHADYKARVLGSYNLLKSILDYSAKNKTLIKKQISDADERTIAKGNNPGKDSKFATEYKPSATPQNITIKSFVVEEYTDENGRTRYRPTEIPKTVTVPYLAEYIATKEVNTPYAYVLLHPDVKVLDNLKTHGIKVEKLNKATKLEVERYKINEIIGGPNLNQGHYNTLLKGEFVIENLDFEAGTYIVRTGQKLGNLVTYLLEPESDDGLLYWNYFDKYLAPQWGRNYFPYPVYKVMKKIKLPTDTE
;
A
#
# COMPACT_ATOMS: atom_id res chain seq x y z
N MET A 1 2.56 1.29 14.91
CA MET A 1 1.23 0.87 15.40
C MET A 1 0.21 1.80 14.76
N ALA A 2 -0.89 1.26 14.27
CA ALA A 2 -2.00 2.02 13.71
C ALA A 2 -3.30 1.55 14.38
N ILE A 3 -4.24 2.47 14.59
CA ILE A 3 -5.56 2.19 15.14
C ILE A 3 -6.55 2.92 14.23
N LEU A 4 -7.49 2.19 13.66
CA LEU A 4 -8.63 2.74 12.93
C LEU A 4 -9.79 2.90 13.93
N ASN A 5 -10.30 4.12 14.08
CA ASN A 5 -11.47 4.41 14.92
C ASN A 5 -12.67 4.76 14.03
N GLU A 6 -13.65 3.87 14.00
CA GLU A 6 -14.93 4.09 13.33
C GLU A 6 -16.03 4.22 14.38
N ASN A 7 -16.80 5.32 14.33
CA ASN A 7 -17.89 5.53 15.28
C ASN A 7 -19.22 5.05 14.69
N TYR A 8 -20.11 4.59 15.57
CA TYR A 8 -21.44 4.17 15.15
C TYR A 8 -22.23 5.35 14.58
N VAL A 9 -22.56 5.29 13.29
CA VAL A 9 -23.15 6.40 12.53
C VAL A 9 -24.54 6.82 13.02
N HIS A 10 -25.26 5.94 13.71
CA HIS A 10 -26.60 6.20 14.24
C HIS A 10 -26.61 6.74 15.67
N ALA A 11 -25.44 6.87 16.31
CA ALA A 11 -25.34 7.56 17.59
C ALA A 11 -25.42 9.09 17.38
N ASP A 12 -25.99 9.80 18.36
CA ASP A 12 -26.06 11.26 18.31
C ASP A 12 -24.65 11.89 18.25
N TYR A 13 -24.58 13.12 17.76
CA TYR A 13 -23.30 13.80 17.54
C TYR A 13 -22.47 13.92 18.83
N LYS A 14 -23.10 14.25 19.97
CA LYS A 14 -22.41 14.39 21.25
C LYS A 14 -21.84 13.06 21.71
N ALA A 15 -22.61 11.97 21.58
CA ALA A 15 -22.16 10.63 21.90
C ALA A 15 -20.96 10.20 21.04
N ARG A 16 -20.97 10.46 19.73
CA ARG A 16 -19.84 10.15 18.83
C ARG A 16 -18.58 10.93 19.18
N VAL A 17 -18.72 12.23 19.49
CA VAL A 17 -17.60 13.08 19.94
C VAL A 17 -17.01 12.56 21.24
N LEU A 18 -17.85 12.29 22.25
CA LEU A 18 -17.40 11.79 23.55
C LEU A 18 -16.80 10.38 23.44
N GLY A 19 -17.37 9.52 22.61
CA GLY A 19 -16.85 8.17 22.33
C GLY A 19 -15.44 8.23 21.74
N SER A 20 -15.24 9.04 20.70
CA SER A 20 -13.93 9.27 20.10
C SER A 20 -12.93 9.86 21.09
N TYR A 21 -13.33 10.88 21.84
CA TYR A 21 -12.48 11.51 22.86
C TYR A 21 -12.02 10.50 23.91
N ASN A 22 -12.94 9.71 24.46
CA ASN A 22 -12.64 8.72 25.49
C ASN A 22 -11.78 7.58 24.96
N LEU A 23 -11.97 7.15 23.71
CA LEU A 23 -11.09 6.17 23.07
C LEU A 23 -9.66 6.72 22.93
N LEU A 24 -9.51 7.93 22.38
CA LEU A 24 -8.19 8.57 22.23
C LEU A 24 -7.49 8.74 23.59
N LYS A 25 -8.23 9.20 24.62
CA LYS A 25 -7.70 9.30 25.98
C LYS A 25 -7.24 7.94 26.50
N SER A 26 -8.03 6.89 26.30
CA SER A 26 -7.69 5.52 26.74
C SER A 26 -6.45 4.98 26.02
N ILE A 27 -6.30 5.25 24.72
CA ILE A 27 -5.11 4.89 23.94
C ILE A 27 -3.88 5.60 24.51
N LEU A 28 -3.99 6.89 24.84
CA LEU A 28 -2.89 7.67 25.43
C LEU A 28 -2.51 7.15 26.82
N ASP A 29 -3.50 6.90 27.68
CA ASP A 29 -3.29 6.35 29.03
C ASP A 29 -2.60 4.97 28.95
N TYR A 30 -3.05 4.10 28.04
CA TYR A 30 -2.42 2.79 27.80
C TYR A 30 -1.00 2.93 27.25
N SER A 31 -0.79 3.82 26.28
CA SER A 31 0.51 4.04 25.65
C SER A 31 1.54 4.59 26.64
N ALA A 32 1.13 5.51 27.52
CA ALA A 32 1.98 6.05 28.57
C ALA A 32 2.40 4.96 29.57
N LYS A 33 1.47 4.10 30.00
CA LYS A 33 1.75 2.97 30.90
C LYS A 33 2.65 1.91 30.26
N ASN A 34 2.48 1.66 28.95
CA ASN A 34 3.16 0.57 28.23
C ASN A 34 4.29 1.06 27.29
N LYS A 35 4.80 2.27 27.50
CA LYS A 35 5.74 2.94 26.58
C LYS A 35 6.95 2.10 26.20
N THR A 36 7.53 1.36 27.15
CA THR A 36 8.73 0.54 26.93
C THR A 36 8.42 -0.64 26.02
N LEU A 37 7.30 -1.33 26.26
CA LEU A 37 6.85 -2.46 25.45
C LEU A 37 6.56 -2.00 24.01
N ILE A 38 5.81 -0.91 23.85
CA ILE A 38 5.45 -0.37 22.54
C ILE A 38 6.71 0.03 21.76
N LYS A 39 7.64 0.76 22.40
CA LYS A 39 8.92 1.15 21.76
C LYS A 39 9.72 -0.08 21.31
N LYS A 40 9.80 -1.11 22.16
CA LYS A 40 10.48 -2.36 21.80
C LYS A 40 9.82 -3.03 20.60
N GLN A 41 8.49 -3.17 20.59
CA GLN A 41 7.78 -3.78 19.46
C GLN A 41 7.96 -3.03 18.15
N ILE A 42 8.00 -1.70 18.19
CA ILE A 42 8.30 -0.86 17.02
C ILE A 42 9.74 -1.09 16.55
N SER A 43 10.73 -1.07 17.45
CA SER A 43 12.14 -1.34 17.10
C SER A 43 12.31 -2.73 16.49
N ASP A 44 11.74 -3.76 17.13
CA ASP A 44 11.80 -5.14 16.65
C ASP A 44 11.17 -5.26 15.24
N ALA A 45 10.10 -4.51 14.94
CA ALA A 45 9.48 -4.48 13.62
C ALA A 45 10.33 -3.76 12.56
N ASP A 46 10.93 -2.62 12.93
CA ASP A 46 11.86 -1.88 12.08
C ASP A 46 13.07 -2.75 11.72
N GLU A 47 13.68 -3.40 12.71
CA GLU A 47 14.84 -4.27 12.54
C GLU A 47 14.53 -5.46 11.64
N ARG A 48 13.37 -6.11 11.81
CA ARG A 48 12.91 -7.19 10.90
C ARG A 48 12.78 -6.71 9.46
N THR A 49 12.19 -5.54 9.25
CA THR A 49 12.01 -4.97 7.90
C THR A 49 13.35 -4.64 7.26
N ILE A 50 14.25 -3.98 8.02
CA ILE A 50 15.60 -3.64 7.56
C ILE A 50 16.40 -4.90 7.21
N ALA A 51 16.39 -5.92 8.08
CA ALA A 51 17.12 -7.16 7.86
C ALA A 51 16.62 -7.89 6.61
N LYS A 52 15.29 -7.97 6.42
CA LYS A 52 14.66 -8.55 5.23
C LYS A 52 15.09 -7.83 3.95
N GLY A 53 15.03 -6.50 3.92
CA GLY A 53 15.38 -5.72 2.74
C GLY A 53 16.89 -5.67 2.45
N ASN A 54 17.75 -5.78 3.48
CA ASN A 54 19.20 -5.82 3.28
C ASN A 54 19.70 -7.15 2.71
N ASN A 55 18.96 -8.24 2.93
CA ASN A 55 19.30 -9.58 2.45
C ASN A 55 18.02 -10.30 1.98
N PRO A 56 17.40 -9.87 0.87
CA PRO A 56 16.18 -10.51 0.37
C PRO A 56 16.50 -11.94 -0.06
N GLY A 57 15.87 -12.90 0.59
CA GLY A 57 15.93 -14.32 0.25
C GLY A 57 14.75 -14.76 -0.62
N LYS A 58 14.78 -16.01 -1.11
CA LYS A 58 13.66 -16.59 -1.89
C LYS A 58 12.33 -16.58 -1.13
N ASP A 59 12.38 -16.58 0.20
CA ASP A 59 11.20 -16.58 1.07
C ASP A 59 10.83 -15.18 1.57
N SER A 60 11.51 -14.13 1.09
CA SER A 60 11.22 -12.73 1.47
C SER A 60 10.02 -12.18 0.72
N LYS A 61 8.87 -12.83 0.89
CA LYS A 61 7.62 -12.42 0.24
C LYS A 61 6.96 -11.25 0.93
N PHE A 62 6.24 -10.45 0.16
CA PHE A 62 5.39 -9.38 0.65
C PHE A 62 4.06 -9.43 -0.10
N ALA A 63 2.96 -9.32 0.62
CA ALA A 63 1.64 -9.37 0.03
C ALA A 63 1.25 -7.99 -0.52
N THR A 64 0.80 -7.96 -1.76
CA THR A 64 0.43 -6.74 -2.48
C THR A 64 -1.06 -6.63 -2.73
N GLU A 65 -1.81 -7.68 -2.38
CA GLU A 65 -3.27 -7.74 -2.36
C GLU A 65 -3.72 -8.63 -1.20
N TYR A 66 -4.82 -8.23 -0.59
CA TYR A 66 -5.40 -8.94 0.55
C TYR A 66 -6.90 -9.12 0.37
N LYS A 67 -7.44 -10.18 0.96
CA LYS A 67 -8.89 -10.30 1.16
C LYS A 67 -9.25 -10.51 2.63
N PRO A 68 -10.37 -9.95 3.09
CA PRO A 68 -10.86 -10.20 4.43
C PRO A 68 -11.27 -11.68 4.57
N SER A 69 -11.04 -12.23 5.76
CA SER A 69 -11.43 -13.57 6.17
C SER A 69 -12.10 -13.52 7.54
N ALA A 70 -13.03 -14.46 7.76
CA ALA A 70 -13.70 -14.60 9.04
C ALA A 70 -12.73 -15.12 10.10
N THR A 71 -12.74 -14.49 11.27
CA THR A 71 -12.12 -15.08 12.46
C THR A 71 -12.89 -16.34 12.88
N PRO A 72 -12.31 -17.21 13.74
CA PRO A 72 -13.02 -18.38 14.28
C PRO A 72 -14.27 -18.04 15.11
N GLN A 73 -14.39 -16.78 15.56
CA GLN A 73 -15.48 -16.34 16.43
C GLN A 73 -16.40 -15.38 15.69
N ASN A 74 -17.70 -15.66 15.69
CA ASN A 74 -18.67 -14.68 15.24
C ASN A 74 -18.73 -13.50 16.22
N ILE A 75 -19.17 -12.34 15.73
CA ILE A 75 -19.41 -11.17 16.56
C ILE A 75 -20.91 -10.90 16.66
N THR A 76 -21.37 -10.58 17.85
CA THR A 76 -22.75 -10.15 18.10
C THR A 76 -22.80 -8.63 18.14
N ILE A 77 -23.61 -8.05 17.26
CA ILE A 77 -23.77 -6.62 17.09
C ILE A 77 -25.21 -6.25 17.42
N LYS A 78 -25.37 -5.22 18.25
CA LYS A 78 -26.66 -4.56 18.45
C LYS A 78 -26.90 -3.61 17.29
N SER A 79 -27.97 -3.83 16.54
CA SER A 79 -28.34 -3.04 15.36
C SER A 79 -29.84 -2.72 15.42
N PHE A 80 -30.37 -2.21 14.32
CA PHE A 80 -31.79 -1.98 14.09
C PHE A 80 -32.25 -2.71 12.83
N VAL A 81 -33.55 -2.96 12.72
CA VAL A 81 -34.15 -3.39 11.44
C VAL A 81 -33.92 -2.26 10.43
N VAL A 82 -33.50 -2.59 9.21
CA VAL A 82 -33.31 -1.62 8.12
C VAL A 82 -34.44 -1.73 7.11
N GLU A 83 -34.93 -0.59 6.64
CA GLU A 83 -35.94 -0.49 5.58
C GLU A 83 -35.29 -0.05 4.28
N GLU A 84 -35.72 -0.66 3.19
CA GLU A 84 -35.36 -0.21 1.84
C GLU A 84 -36.22 0.98 1.43
N TYR A 85 -35.61 1.99 0.80
CA TYR A 85 -36.32 3.10 0.18
C TYR A 85 -35.63 3.54 -1.11
N THR A 86 -36.36 4.18 -2.00
CA THR A 86 -35.82 4.79 -3.22
C THR A 86 -35.52 6.26 -2.98
N ASP A 87 -34.28 6.69 -3.21
CA ASP A 87 -33.93 8.11 -3.12
C ASP A 87 -34.43 8.92 -4.32
N GLU A 88 -34.32 10.25 -4.25
CA GLU A 88 -34.78 11.18 -5.30
C GLU A 88 -34.13 10.93 -6.68
N ASN A 89 -33.01 10.20 -6.72
CA ASN A 89 -32.31 9.84 -7.94
C ASN A 89 -32.64 8.41 -8.41
N GLY A 90 -33.67 7.77 -7.85
CA GLY A 90 -34.09 6.42 -8.22
C GLY A 90 -33.20 5.31 -7.67
N ARG A 91 -32.31 5.58 -6.70
CA ARG A 91 -31.39 4.58 -6.16
C ARG A 91 -31.99 3.88 -4.95
N THR A 92 -31.79 2.56 -4.87
CA THR A 92 -32.12 1.78 -3.68
C THR A 92 -31.17 2.15 -2.53
N ARG A 93 -31.73 2.55 -1.40
CA ARG A 93 -31.05 2.95 -0.17
C ARG A 93 -31.65 2.23 1.03
N TYR A 94 -30.91 2.21 2.13
CA TYR A 94 -31.36 1.63 3.40
C TYR A 94 -31.34 2.69 4.50
N ARG A 95 -32.37 2.69 5.35
CA ARG A 95 -32.41 3.50 6.57
C ARG A 95 -32.70 2.62 7.78
N PRO A 96 -32.08 2.86 8.94
CA PRO A 96 -32.45 2.15 10.17
C PRO A 96 -33.87 2.56 10.61
N THR A 97 -34.58 1.61 11.20
CA THR A 97 -35.79 1.85 11.99
C THR A 97 -35.45 2.04 13.47
N GLU A 98 -36.44 2.36 14.28
CA GLU A 98 -36.34 2.35 15.74
C GLU A 98 -36.48 0.96 16.36
N ILE A 99 -36.65 -0.11 15.55
CA ILE A 99 -36.85 -1.48 16.04
C ILE A 99 -35.48 -2.13 16.27
N PRO A 100 -35.06 -2.38 17.53
CA PRO A 100 -33.76 -2.98 17.79
C PRO A 100 -33.70 -4.42 17.29
N LYS A 101 -32.58 -4.79 16.69
CA LYS A 101 -32.30 -6.15 16.24
C LYS A 101 -30.86 -6.52 16.57
N THR A 102 -30.70 -7.56 17.38
CA THR A 102 -29.38 -8.15 17.61
C THR A 102 -29.08 -9.14 16.50
N VAL A 103 -27.91 -9.01 15.89
CA VAL A 103 -27.45 -9.91 14.84
C VAL A 103 -26.11 -10.53 15.24
N THR A 104 -25.95 -11.81 14.94
CA THR A 104 -24.67 -12.50 15.05
C THR A 104 -24.19 -12.76 13.63
N VAL A 105 -23.01 -12.23 13.30
CA VAL A 105 -22.44 -12.27 11.97
C VAL A 105 -20.99 -12.78 12.00
N PRO A 106 -20.48 -13.37 10.91
CA PRO A 106 -19.06 -13.66 10.78
C PRO A 106 -18.23 -12.39 10.99
N TYR A 107 -17.23 -12.45 11.87
CA TYR A 107 -16.36 -11.31 12.11
C TYR A 107 -15.18 -11.33 11.13
N LEU A 108 -15.25 -10.51 10.08
CA LEU A 108 -14.22 -10.42 9.05
C LEU A 108 -13.07 -9.51 9.49
N ALA A 109 -12.20 -10.01 10.38
CA ALA A 109 -11.07 -9.25 10.92
C ALA A 109 -9.70 -9.87 10.65
N GLU A 110 -9.66 -11.01 9.97
CA GLU A 110 -8.42 -11.57 9.44
C GLU A 110 -8.21 -11.10 8.00
N TYR A 111 -6.95 -10.99 7.58
CA TYR A 111 -6.58 -10.63 6.23
C TYR A 111 -5.59 -11.65 5.70
N ILE A 112 -5.93 -12.28 4.57
CA ILE A 112 -5.09 -13.27 3.92
C ILE A 112 -4.59 -12.72 2.59
N ALA A 113 -3.31 -12.96 2.32
CA ALA A 113 -2.68 -12.58 1.07
C ALA A 113 -3.32 -13.33 -0.10
N THR A 114 -3.77 -12.61 -1.12
CA THR A 114 -4.21 -13.20 -2.40
C THR A 114 -3.11 -13.16 -3.43
N LYS A 115 -2.16 -12.25 -3.26
CA LYS A 115 -1.04 -12.05 -4.16
C LYS A 115 0.20 -11.62 -3.37
N GLU A 116 1.33 -12.19 -3.76
CA GLU A 116 2.61 -11.92 -3.13
C GLU A 116 3.67 -11.68 -4.18
N VAL A 117 4.63 -10.83 -3.83
CA VAL A 117 5.84 -10.56 -4.61
C VAL A 117 7.07 -10.85 -3.75
N ASN A 118 8.18 -11.19 -4.41
CA ASN A 118 9.47 -11.21 -3.73
C ASN A 118 9.91 -9.77 -3.47
N THR A 119 10.28 -9.47 -2.23
CA THR A 119 10.83 -8.16 -1.86
C THR A 119 12.19 -8.00 -2.54
N PRO A 120 12.39 -6.99 -3.41
CA PRO A 120 13.69 -6.78 -4.04
C PRO A 120 14.68 -6.17 -3.05
N TYR A 121 15.96 -6.17 -3.40
CA TYR A 121 17.00 -5.45 -2.65
C TYR A 121 16.84 -3.93 -2.79
N ALA A 122 16.52 -3.48 -4.01
CA ALA A 122 16.21 -2.09 -4.30
C ALA A 122 15.32 -1.96 -5.53
N TYR A 123 14.60 -0.85 -5.60
CA TYR A 123 13.93 -0.38 -6.80
C TYR A 123 14.79 0.69 -7.49
N VAL A 124 14.77 0.72 -8.81
CA VAL A 124 15.44 1.72 -9.66
C VAL A 124 14.36 2.50 -10.40
N LEU A 125 14.33 3.82 -10.22
CA LEU A 125 13.37 4.70 -10.89
C LEU A 125 14.06 5.33 -12.11
N LEU A 126 13.71 4.88 -13.31
CA LEU A 126 14.35 5.35 -14.54
C LEU A 126 13.97 6.80 -14.88
N HIS A 127 12.73 7.19 -14.57
CA HIS A 127 12.25 8.55 -14.79
C HIS A 127 12.13 9.28 -13.45
N PRO A 128 12.83 10.42 -13.28
CA PRO A 128 12.79 11.19 -12.05
C PRO A 128 11.51 12.05 -11.98
N ASP A 129 10.35 11.40 -11.89
CA ASP A 129 9.09 12.12 -11.71
C ASP A 129 9.04 12.76 -10.32
N VAL A 130 8.99 14.09 -10.28
CA VAL A 130 8.98 14.87 -9.04
C VAL A 130 7.81 14.46 -8.13
N LYS A 131 6.62 14.16 -8.68
CA LYS A 131 5.47 13.76 -7.86
C LYS A 131 5.68 12.41 -7.19
N VAL A 132 6.32 11.46 -7.89
CA VAL A 132 6.67 10.15 -7.33
C VAL A 132 7.69 10.34 -6.21
N LEU A 133 8.76 11.09 -6.46
CA LEU A 133 9.82 11.34 -5.49
C LEU A 133 9.31 12.09 -4.26
N ASP A 134 8.49 13.13 -4.45
CA ASP A 134 7.88 13.91 -3.37
C ASP A 134 6.93 13.06 -2.54
N ASN A 135 6.16 12.17 -3.16
CA ASN A 135 5.29 11.24 -2.44
C ASN A 135 6.12 10.29 -1.55
N LEU A 136 7.15 9.66 -2.11
CA LEU A 136 8.05 8.80 -1.34
C LEU A 136 8.70 9.56 -0.17
N LYS A 137 9.21 10.77 -0.42
CA LYS A 137 9.83 11.63 0.60
C LYS A 137 8.82 12.07 1.66
N THR A 138 7.57 12.34 1.29
CA THR A 138 6.49 12.70 2.22
C THR A 138 6.19 11.58 3.21
N HIS A 139 6.28 10.32 2.77
CA HIS A 139 6.20 9.16 3.66
C HIS A 139 7.43 8.98 4.55
N GLY A 140 8.53 9.71 4.31
CA GLY A 140 9.82 9.54 4.98
C GLY A 140 10.69 8.42 4.41
N ILE A 141 10.39 7.99 3.18
CA ILE A 141 11.19 6.97 2.48
C ILE A 141 12.51 7.60 2.04
N LYS A 142 13.62 6.92 2.34
CA LYS A 142 14.94 7.31 1.87
C LYS A 142 15.10 6.95 0.40
N VAL A 143 15.57 7.92 -0.37
CA VAL A 143 15.87 7.78 -1.80
C VAL A 143 17.32 8.18 -2.02
N GLU A 144 18.05 7.37 -2.77
CA GLU A 144 19.46 7.56 -3.12
C GLU A 144 19.59 7.87 -4.61
N LYS A 145 20.75 8.38 -5.03
CA LYS A 145 21.09 8.57 -6.45
C LYS A 145 22.35 7.82 -6.82
N LEU A 146 22.38 7.22 -8.00
CA LEU A 146 23.62 6.69 -8.57
C LEU A 146 24.61 7.84 -8.80
N ASN A 147 25.85 7.71 -8.32
CA ASN A 147 26.88 8.74 -8.51
C ASN A 147 27.73 8.53 -9.78
N LYS A 148 27.54 7.39 -10.45
CA LYS A 148 28.13 7.09 -11.77
C LYS A 148 27.23 6.13 -12.55
N ALA A 149 27.40 6.11 -13.87
CA ALA A 149 26.75 5.14 -14.73
C ALA A 149 27.07 3.71 -14.28
N THR A 150 26.05 2.86 -14.18
CA THR A 150 26.15 1.52 -13.61
C THR A 150 25.28 0.54 -14.40
N LYS A 151 25.88 -0.58 -14.83
CA LYS A 151 25.18 -1.70 -15.42
C LYS A 151 24.60 -2.61 -14.34
N LEU A 152 23.31 -2.91 -14.41
CA LEU A 152 22.59 -3.69 -13.41
C LEU A 152 21.79 -4.82 -14.08
N GLU A 153 21.82 -6.02 -13.47
CA GLU A 153 20.82 -7.06 -13.71
C GLU A 153 19.55 -6.69 -12.95
N VAL A 154 18.44 -6.51 -13.67
CA VAL A 154 17.17 -6.06 -13.10
C VAL A 154 16.02 -6.94 -13.59
N GLU A 155 14.95 -7.02 -12.79
CA GLU A 155 13.65 -7.43 -13.30
C GLU A 155 12.91 -6.19 -13.81
N ARG A 156 12.59 -6.20 -15.10
CA ARG A 156 11.77 -5.21 -15.78
C ARG A 156 10.35 -5.77 -15.93
N TYR A 157 9.35 -4.99 -15.55
CA TYR A 157 7.97 -5.40 -15.75
C TYR A 157 7.50 -5.05 -17.17
N LYS A 158 7.18 -6.08 -17.95
CA LYS A 158 6.62 -5.97 -19.30
C LYS A 158 5.10 -6.01 -19.20
N ILE A 159 4.47 -4.96 -19.70
CA ILE A 159 3.02 -4.77 -19.67
C ILE A 159 2.39 -5.53 -20.84
N ASN A 160 1.37 -6.35 -20.55
CA ASN A 160 0.53 -6.99 -21.55
C ASN A 160 -0.84 -6.32 -21.66
N GLU A 161 -1.35 -5.79 -20.54
CA GLU A 161 -2.68 -5.20 -20.46
C GLU A 161 -2.67 -4.00 -19.50
N ILE A 162 -3.38 -2.93 -19.89
CA ILE A 162 -3.70 -1.77 -19.05
C ILE A 162 -5.22 -1.68 -18.96
N ILE A 163 -5.76 -1.68 -17.75
CA ILE A 163 -7.19 -1.63 -17.48
C ILE A 163 -7.48 -0.39 -16.63
N GLY A 164 -8.31 0.51 -17.15
CA GLY A 164 -8.81 1.65 -16.37
C GLY A 164 -9.98 1.23 -15.48
N GLY A 165 -9.99 1.73 -14.25
CA GLY A 165 -11.11 1.55 -13.32
C GLY A 165 -12.42 2.08 -13.92
N PRO A 166 -13.56 1.40 -13.71
CA PRO A 166 -14.82 1.79 -14.33
C PRO A 166 -15.45 3.04 -13.69
N ASN A 167 -15.02 3.39 -12.48
CA ASN A 167 -15.62 4.44 -11.67
C ASN A 167 -14.56 5.42 -11.19
N LEU A 168 -14.97 6.68 -11.02
CA LEU A 168 -14.15 7.70 -10.41
C LEU A 168 -13.97 7.40 -8.91
N ASN A 169 -12.73 7.38 -8.46
CA ASN A 169 -12.33 7.19 -7.07
C ASN A 169 -11.45 8.37 -6.63
N GLN A 170 -12.00 9.28 -5.83
CA GLN A 170 -11.29 10.48 -5.36
C GLN A 170 -10.62 11.30 -6.48
N GLY A 171 -11.22 11.34 -7.68
CA GLY A 171 -10.66 12.04 -8.84
C GLY A 171 -9.79 11.18 -9.76
N HIS A 172 -9.62 9.89 -9.45
CA HIS A 172 -8.83 8.94 -10.23
C HIS A 172 -9.70 7.90 -10.92
N TYR A 173 -9.35 7.57 -12.17
CA TYR A 173 -9.72 6.30 -12.77
C TYR A 173 -8.52 5.38 -12.60
N ASN A 174 -8.50 4.63 -11.50
CA ASN A 174 -7.33 3.87 -11.10
C ASN A 174 -6.84 2.92 -12.21
N THR A 175 -5.52 2.79 -12.36
CA THR A 175 -4.90 1.94 -13.38
C THR A 175 -4.57 0.57 -12.82
N LEU A 176 -5.03 -0.49 -13.48
CA LEU A 176 -4.61 -1.87 -13.21
C LEU A 176 -3.77 -2.39 -14.36
N LEU A 177 -2.66 -3.07 -14.04
CA LEU A 177 -1.82 -3.73 -15.03
C LEU A 177 -1.91 -5.24 -14.93
N LYS A 178 -1.68 -5.90 -16.07
CA LYS A 178 -1.26 -7.29 -16.14
C LYS A 178 -0.05 -7.44 -17.03
N GLY A 179 0.85 -8.35 -16.67
CA GLY A 179 2.14 -8.49 -17.32
C GLY A 179 3.04 -9.49 -16.64
N GLU A 180 4.32 -9.41 -16.96
CA GLU A 180 5.33 -10.30 -16.40
C GLU A 180 6.65 -9.58 -16.12
N PHE A 181 7.41 -10.08 -15.15
CA PHE A 181 8.79 -9.68 -14.95
C PHE A 181 9.70 -10.43 -15.91
N VAL A 182 10.60 -9.69 -16.56
CA VAL A 182 11.65 -10.22 -17.43
C VAL A 182 13.00 -9.75 -16.88
N ILE A 183 13.95 -10.67 -16.79
CA ILE A 183 15.31 -10.36 -16.33
C ILE A 183 16.10 -9.78 -17.51
N GLU A 184 16.77 -8.64 -17.27
CA GLU A 184 17.56 -7.95 -18.29
C GLU A 184 18.77 -7.26 -17.66
N ASN A 185 19.85 -7.08 -18.43
CA ASN A 185 20.99 -6.27 -18.00
C ASN A 185 20.91 -4.91 -18.69
N LEU A 186 20.72 -3.85 -17.90
CA LEU A 186 20.54 -2.48 -18.39
C LEU A 186 21.58 -1.53 -17.80
N ASP A 187 21.97 -0.54 -18.60
CA ASP A 187 22.84 0.56 -18.17
C ASP A 187 21.97 1.71 -17.64
N PHE A 188 22.26 2.15 -16.42
CA PHE A 188 21.61 3.30 -15.78
C PHE A 188 22.60 4.44 -15.64
N GLU A 189 22.18 5.66 -15.98
CA GLU A 189 23.04 6.84 -15.92
C GLU A 189 23.26 7.33 -14.47
N ALA A 190 24.30 8.14 -14.27
CA ALA A 190 24.47 8.89 -13.03
C ALA A 190 23.25 9.80 -12.79
N GLY A 191 22.81 9.91 -11.54
CA GLY A 191 21.61 10.63 -11.15
C GLY A 191 20.33 9.78 -11.13
N THR A 192 20.35 8.55 -11.65
CA THR A 192 19.22 7.61 -11.55
C THR A 192 18.91 7.33 -10.08
N TYR A 193 17.62 7.35 -9.71
CA TYR A 193 17.19 7.19 -8.33
C TYR A 193 17.08 5.71 -7.93
N ILE A 194 17.51 5.43 -6.71
CA ILE A 194 17.50 4.11 -6.08
C ILE A 194 16.69 4.19 -4.79
N VAL A 195 15.75 3.26 -4.60
CA VAL A 195 14.98 3.13 -3.35
C VAL A 195 15.25 1.76 -2.76
N ARG A 196 16.07 1.68 -1.71
CA ARG A 196 16.36 0.41 -1.04
C ARG A 196 15.18 -0.05 -0.21
N THR A 197 14.94 -1.36 -0.17
CA THR A 197 13.96 -1.95 0.76
C THR A 197 14.56 -2.19 2.15
N GLY A 198 15.89 -2.16 2.29
CA GLY A 198 16.65 -2.27 3.55
C GLY A 198 16.51 -1.04 4.47
N GLN A 199 15.30 -0.56 4.68
CA GLN A 199 14.95 0.58 5.55
C GLN A 199 13.67 0.28 6.33
N LYS A 200 13.36 1.10 7.36
CA LYS A 200 12.18 0.91 8.22
C LYS A 200 10.87 0.79 7.44
N LEU A 201 10.76 1.56 6.35
CA LEU A 201 9.59 1.61 5.48
C LEU A 201 9.70 0.65 4.27
N GLY A 202 10.59 -0.35 4.30
CA GLY A 202 10.82 -1.26 3.18
C GLY A 202 9.57 -1.97 2.66
N ASN A 203 8.67 -2.39 3.55
CA ASN A 203 7.38 -2.96 3.17
C ASN A 203 6.48 -1.96 2.44
N LEU A 204 6.45 -0.70 2.89
CA LEU A 204 5.71 0.37 2.22
C LEU A 204 6.32 0.70 0.85
N VAL A 205 7.66 0.72 0.75
CA VAL A 205 8.36 0.89 -0.53
C VAL A 205 7.92 -0.18 -1.52
N THR A 206 7.89 -1.46 -1.10
CA THR A 206 7.40 -2.55 -1.94
C THR A 206 5.95 -2.31 -2.34
N TYR A 207 5.06 -2.05 -1.39
CA TYR A 207 3.64 -1.81 -1.69
C TYR A 207 3.41 -0.67 -2.69
N LEU A 208 4.12 0.46 -2.52
CA LEU A 208 3.96 1.64 -3.37
C LEU A 208 4.52 1.47 -4.79
N LEU A 209 5.62 0.71 -4.94
CA LEU A 209 6.36 0.63 -6.21
C LEU A 209 6.05 -0.61 -7.04
N GLU A 210 5.35 -1.61 -6.49
CA GLU A 210 4.94 -2.79 -7.25
C GLU A 210 3.84 -2.46 -8.28
N PRO A 211 4.00 -2.87 -9.55
CA PRO A 211 3.08 -2.51 -10.63
C PRO A 211 1.71 -3.17 -10.53
N GLU A 212 1.56 -4.20 -9.71
CA GLU A 212 0.27 -4.87 -9.55
C GLU A 212 -0.22 -4.85 -8.09
N SER A 213 0.20 -3.85 -7.31
CA SER A 213 -0.37 -3.58 -5.99
C SER A 213 -1.69 -2.85 -6.12
N ASP A 214 -2.66 -3.23 -5.28
CA ASP A 214 -4.03 -2.70 -5.27
C ASP A 214 -4.17 -1.27 -4.73
N ASP A 215 -3.11 -0.69 -4.16
CA ASP A 215 -3.10 0.69 -3.63
C ASP A 215 -1.73 1.38 -3.85
N GLY A 216 -0.98 0.92 -4.86
CA GLY A 216 0.35 1.44 -5.21
C GLY A 216 0.31 2.76 -6.00
N LEU A 217 1.47 3.38 -6.22
CA LEU A 217 1.56 4.66 -6.96
C LEU A 217 1.06 4.54 -8.41
N LEU A 218 1.29 3.40 -9.05
CA LEU A 218 0.74 3.13 -10.36
C LEU A 218 -0.78 3.02 -10.36
N TYR A 219 -1.36 2.35 -9.35
CA TYR A 219 -2.81 2.27 -9.16
C TYR A 219 -3.44 3.66 -9.07
N TRP A 220 -2.73 4.60 -8.44
CA TRP A 220 -3.12 6.02 -8.33
C TRP A 220 -2.65 6.91 -9.49
N ASN A 221 -2.38 6.33 -10.67
CA ASN A 221 -2.06 7.04 -11.92
C ASN A 221 -0.75 7.85 -11.94
N TYR A 222 0.20 7.63 -11.00
CA TYR A 222 1.45 8.40 -10.96
C TYR A 222 2.37 8.11 -12.16
N PHE A 223 2.22 6.95 -12.81
CA PHE A 223 3.10 6.52 -13.89
C PHE A 223 2.43 6.45 -15.27
N ASP A 224 1.13 6.72 -15.40
CA ASP A 224 0.35 6.49 -16.62
C ASP A 224 0.98 7.12 -17.87
N LYS A 225 1.51 8.34 -17.76
CA LYS A 225 2.15 9.06 -18.86
C LYS A 225 3.42 8.39 -19.41
N TYR A 226 3.96 7.39 -18.72
CA TYR A 226 5.15 6.64 -19.12
C TYR A 226 4.83 5.26 -19.69
N LEU A 227 3.57 4.80 -19.64
CA LEU A 227 3.22 3.42 -19.99
C LEU A 227 2.95 3.22 -21.48
N ALA A 228 2.61 4.29 -22.21
CA ALA A 228 2.25 4.22 -23.61
C ALA A 228 2.98 5.29 -24.44
N PRO A 229 3.44 4.95 -25.66
CA PRO A 229 4.00 5.93 -26.57
C PRO A 229 2.93 6.87 -27.10
N GLN A 230 3.36 8.06 -27.52
CA GLN A 230 2.52 8.96 -28.32
C GLN A 230 2.13 8.31 -29.67
N TRP A 231 3.01 7.47 -30.22
CA TRP A 231 2.83 6.79 -31.50
C TRP A 231 3.19 5.31 -31.39
N GLY A 232 2.29 4.43 -31.82
CA GLY A 232 2.49 2.98 -31.79
C GLY A 232 1.40 2.26 -31.00
N ARG A 233 1.40 0.93 -31.09
CA ARG A 233 0.40 0.06 -30.44
C ARG A 233 0.94 -0.70 -29.21
N ASN A 234 2.24 -0.60 -28.94
CA ASN A 234 2.90 -1.33 -27.86
C ASN A 234 3.02 -0.47 -26.62
N TYR A 235 2.96 -1.09 -25.44
CA TYR A 235 3.26 -0.43 -24.18
C TYR A 235 4.77 -0.29 -23.97
N PHE A 236 5.16 0.80 -23.33
CA PHE A 236 6.47 0.91 -22.73
C PHE A 236 6.53 0.06 -21.46
N PRO A 237 7.72 -0.41 -21.05
CA PRO A 237 7.86 -1.05 -19.76
C PRO A 237 7.48 -0.10 -18.61
N TYR A 238 7.02 -0.68 -17.50
CA TYR A 238 6.83 0.08 -16.28
C TYR A 238 8.18 0.71 -15.84
N PRO A 239 8.24 2.02 -15.52
CA PRO A 239 9.50 2.74 -15.34
C PRO A 239 10.19 2.49 -13.98
N VAL A 240 9.76 1.46 -13.24
CA VAL A 240 10.37 1.03 -11.99
C VAL A 240 10.88 -0.40 -12.14
N TYR A 241 12.18 -0.56 -11.92
CA TYR A 241 12.90 -1.80 -12.10
C TYR A 241 13.32 -2.37 -10.75
N LYS A 242 13.45 -3.69 -10.65
CA LYS A 242 13.86 -4.35 -9.41
C LYS A 242 15.27 -4.88 -9.50
N VAL A 243 16.10 -4.54 -8.53
CA VAL A 243 17.35 -5.25 -8.26
C VAL A 243 17.05 -6.30 -7.21
N MET A 244 17.05 -7.58 -7.58
CA MET A 244 16.70 -8.66 -6.64
C MET A 244 17.87 -9.06 -5.75
N LYS A 245 19.08 -9.11 -6.30
CA LYS A 245 20.27 -9.59 -5.59
C LYS A 245 20.94 -8.44 -4.84
N LYS A 246 21.48 -8.75 -3.66
CA LYS A 246 22.34 -7.82 -2.93
C LYS A 246 23.59 -7.50 -3.74
N ILE A 247 23.78 -6.22 -4.05
CA ILE A 247 24.94 -5.71 -4.79
C ILE A 247 25.38 -4.37 -4.22
N LYS A 248 26.66 -4.02 -4.42
CA LYS A 248 27.17 -2.70 -4.08
C LYS A 248 26.72 -1.70 -5.15
N LEU A 249 25.78 -0.83 -4.79
CA LEU A 249 25.33 0.27 -5.66
C LEU A 249 26.13 1.54 -5.32
N PRO A 250 26.79 2.18 -6.31
CA PRO A 250 27.56 3.40 -6.10
C PRO A 250 26.60 4.58 -5.97
N THR A 251 26.22 4.89 -4.74
CA THR A 251 25.11 5.79 -4.42
C THR A 251 25.53 6.87 -3.43
N ASP A 252 25.00 8.07 -3.63
CA ASP A 252 25.05 9.16 -2.66
C ASP A 252 23.67 9.25 -1.98
N THR A 253 23.66 9.58 -0.69
CA THR A 253 22.42 9.79 0.07
C THR A 253 21.98 11.24 -0.13
N GLU A 254 20.73 11.47 -0.55
CA GLU A 254 20.11 12.80 -0.49
C GLU A 254 19.63 13.17 0.92
#